data_AF-A0A8J4CJQ9-F1
#
_entry.id   AF-A0A8J4CJQ9-F1
#
_cell.length_a   1.000
_cell.length_b   1.000
_cell.length_c   1.000
_cell.angle_alpha   90.00
_cell.angle_beta   90.00
_cell.angle_gamma   90.00
#
_symmetry.space_group_name_H-M   'P 1'
#
loop_
_entity.id
_entity.type
_entity.pdbx_description
1 polymer ?
#
loop_
_entity_poly.entity_id
_entity_poly.type
_entity_poly.pdbx_seq_one_letter_code
_entity_poly.pdbx_strand_id
1 'polypeptide(L)'
;MSIEVETSDLAEVDEVVEILRATRTAAAAAEGALEAEPATATAAAAAPHLRRVMLDNMARRDPNMEGGVDVTLLAEAVGRIGDLAETEASGNVTLSSIRTIAATGVTYVSVGALTHSVTALDISLNIETK
;
A
#
# COMPACT_ATOMS: atom_id res chain seq x y z
N MET A 1 6.10 -0.72 16.45
CA MET A 1 6.37 -1.58 15.27
C MET A 1 5.25 -1.29 14.29
N SER A 2 5.54 -0.80 13.08
CA SER A 2 4.50 -0.58 12.06
C SER A 2 4.15 -1.94 11.45
N ILE A 3 2.87 -2.22 11.32
CA ILE A 3 2.37 -3.43 10.65
C ILE A 3 1.86 -3.01 9.27
N GLU A 4 2.20 -3.81 8.27
CA GLU A 4 1.72 -3.72 6.90
C GLU A 4 0.93 -4.99 6.59
N VAL A 5 -0.21 -4.84 5.92
CA VAL A 5 -1.05 -5.96 5.49
C VAL A 5 -1.07 -5.99 3.97
N GLU A 6 -0.84 -7.15 3.41
CA GLU A 6 -0.91 -7.41 1.97
C GLU A 6 -2.31 -7.88 1.58
N THR A 7 -2.79 -7.41 0.44
CA THR A 7 -4.10 -7.74 -0.13
C THR A 7 -3.98 -7.88 -1.64
N SER A 8 -4.68 -8.87 -2.22
CA SER A 8 -4.61 -9.21 -3.65
C SER A 8 -5.95 -9.04 -4.39
N ASP A 9 -7.06 -8.94 -3.64
CA ASP A 9 -8.40 -8.73 -4.18
C ASP A 9 -9.27 -7.84 -3.29
N LEU A 10 -10.46 -7.49 -3.78
CA LEU A 10 -11.36 -6.55 -3.10
C LEU A 10 -12.02 -7.14 -1.85
N ALA A 11 -12.16 -8.47 -1.75
CA ALA A 11 -12.72 -9.10 -0.56
C ALA A 11 -11.74 -8.99 0.61
N GLU A 12 -10.45 -9.25 0.36
CA GLU A 12 -9.40 -9.02 1.36
C GLU A 12 -9.32 -7.53 1.77
N VAL A 13 -9.46 -6.61 0.81
CA VAL A 13 -9.52 -5.17 1.11
C VAL A 13 -10.72 -4.84 2.00
N ASP A 14 -11.90 -5.41 1.73
CA ASP A 14 -13.10 -5.18 2.55
C ASP A 14 -12.91 -5.66 3.99
N GLU A 15 -12.33 -6.85 4.19
CA GLU A 15 -12.02 -7.39 5.52
C GLU A 15 -11.08 -6.45 6.29
N VAL A 16 -10.03 -5.96 5.64
CA VAL A 16 -9.09 -4.99 6.25
C VAL A 16 -9.78 -3.67 6.57
N VAL A 17 -10.67 -3.18 5.70
CA VAL A 17 -11.44 -1.95 5.92
C VAL A 17 -12.37 -2.10 7.13
N GLU A 18 -13.03 -3.24 7.31
CA GLU A 18 -13.84 -3.51 8.49
C GLU A 18 -13.01 -3.47 9.77
N ILE A 19 -11.82 -4.08 9.76
CA ILE A 19 -10.88 -4.05 10.88
C ILE A 19 -10.46 -2.61 11.19
N LEU A 20 -10.05 -1.84 10.18
CA LEU A 20 -9.62 -0.44 10.34
C LEU A 20 -10.73 0.44 10.94
N ARG A 21 -11.97 0.27 10.47
CA ARG A 21 -13.14 1.00 11.00
C ARG A 21 -13.43 0.64 12.46
N ALA A 22 -13.38 -0.64 12.81
CA ALA A 22 -13.57 -1.11 14.17
C ALA A 22 -12.49 -0.54 15.11
N THR A 23 -11.23 -0.52 14.67
CA THR A 23 -10.11 0.04 15.45
C THR A 23 -10.23 1.55 15.62
N ARG A 24 -10.58 2.32 14.57
CA ARG A 24 -10.78 3.77 14.68
C ARG A 24 -11.92 4.12 15.64
N THR A 25 -13.01 3.35 15.61
CA THR A 25 -14.16 3.53 16.50
C THR A 25 -13.78 3.26 17.95
N ALA A 26 -13.05 2.17 18.22
CA ALA A 26 -12.56 1.83 19.55
C ALA A 26 -11.56 2.88 20.09
N ALA A 27 -10.67 3.39 19.24
CA ALA A 27 -9.73 4.45 19.61
C ALA A 27 -10.45 5.76 19.98
N ALA A 28 -11.43 6.19 19.17
CA ALA A 28 -12.23 7.37 19.45
C ALA A 28 -13.05 7.23 20.76
N ALA A 29 -13.58 6.03 21.04
CA ALA A 29 -14.26 5.75 22.29
C ALA A 29 -13.32 5.82 23.51
N ALA A 30 -12.09 5.32 23.38
CA ALA A 30 -11.08 5.39 24.43
C ALA A 30 -10.59 6.83 24.69
N GLU A 31 -10.48 7.67 23.66
CA GLU A 31 -10.14 9.10 23.82
C GLU A 31 -11.27 9.91 24.46
N GLY A 32 -12.53 9.56 24.18
CA GLY A 32 -13.71 10.19 24.78
C GLY A 32 -14.06 9.67 26.19
N ALA A 33 -13.64 8.46 26.53
CA ALA A 33 -13.90 7.81 27.82
C ALA A 33 -12.77 8.08 28.81
N LEU A 34 -12.79 9.26 29.45
CA LEU A 34 -12.05 9.46 30.70
C LEU A 34 -12.65 8.65 31.87
N GLU A 35 -13.83 8.03 31.71
CA GLU A 35 -14.52 7.25 32.75
C GLU A 35 -15.46 6.19 32.11
N ALA A 36 -14.95 5.10 31.54
CA ALA A 36 -15.77 3.89 31.29
C ALA A 36 -14.94 2.61 31.04
N GLU A 37 -15.32 1.54 31.73
CA GLU A 37 -14.72 0.19 31.69
C GLU A 37 -14.70 -0.44 30.27
N PRO A 38 -13.64 -1.19 29.89
CA PRO A 38 -13.48 -1.68 28.53
C PRO A 38 -14.31 -2.95 28.31
N ALA A 39 -15.47 -2.82 27.68
CA ALA A 39 -16.25 -3.94 27.21
C ALA A 39 -15.75 -4.42 25.83
N THR A 40 -15.15 -5.61 25.80
CA THR A 40 -14.94 -6.47 24.60
C THR A 40 -13.98 -5.92 23.53
N ALA A 41 -12.69 -5.92 23.86
CA ALA A 41 -11.59 -5.66 22.93
C ALA A 41 -10.75 -6.94 22.69
N THR A 42 -11.17 -7.81 21.77
CA THR A 42 -10.33 -8.94 21.33
C THR A 42 -9.91 -8.86 19.86
N ALA A 43 -10.59 -8.09 19.01
CA ALA A 43 -10.12 -7.78 17.65
C ALA A 43 -9.52 -6.36 17.54
N ALA A 44 -10.09 -5.37 18.24
CA ALA A 44 -9.62 -3.98 18.23
C ALA A 44 -8.22 -3.78 18.83
N ALA A 45 -7.75 -4.71 19.68
CA ALA A 45 -6.43 -4.66 20.28
C ALA A 45 -5.29 -4.97 19.29
N ALA A 46 -5.58 -5.56 18.13
CA ALA A 46 -4.57 -6.03 17.19
C ALA A 46 -4.10 -4.99 16.17
N ALA A 47 -4.88 -3.94 15.88
CA ALA A 47 -4.60 -3.02 14.78
C ALA A 47 -4.26 -1.54 15.11
N PRO A 48 -3.93 -1.09 16.34
CA PRO A 48 -3.50 0.30 16.56
C PRO A 48 -2.16 0.64 15.87
N HIS A 49 -1.53 -0.34 15.22
CA HIS A 49 -0.25 -0.20 14.53
C HIS A 49 -0.30 -0.54 13.05
N LEU A 50 -1.47 -0.89 12.51
CA LEU A 50 -1.65 -1.04 11.07
C LEU A 50 -1.55 0.36 10.44
N ARG A 51 -0.44 0.62 9.74
CA ARG A 51 -0.22 1.93 9.09
C ARG A 51 -0.56 1.92 7.62
N ARG A 52 -0.41 0.76 6.98
CA ARG A 52 -0.40 0.65 5.54
C ARG A 52 -1.03 -0.65 5.05
N VAL A 53 -1.74 -0.54 3.94
CA VAL A 53 -2.26 -1.67 3.16
C VAL A 53 -1.51 -1.72 1.84
N MET A 54 -0.84 -2.85 1.58
CA MET A 54 -0.21 -3.14 0.30
C MET A 54 -1.21 -3.84 -0.62
N LEU A 55 -1.40 -3.27 -1.80
CA LEU A 55 -2.28 -3.71 -2.88
C LEU A 55 -1.43 -4.45 -3.91
N ASP A 56 -1.30 -5.77 -3.76
CA ASP A 56 -0.45 -6.61 -4.60
C ASP A 56 -1.12 -6.97 -5.93
N ASN A 57 -0.40 -6.73 -7.02
CA ASN A 57 -0.79 -7.10 -8.39
C ASN A 57 -2.20 -6.62 -8.82
N MET A 58 -2.71 -5.56 -8.20
CA MET A 58 -4.01 -4.96 -8.55
C MET A 58 -3.95 -4.04 -9.77
N ALA A 59 -2.75 -3.64 -10.20
CA ALA A 59 -2.50 -2.97 -11.47
C ALA A 59 -2.11 -4.02 -12.51
N ARG A 60 -3.05 -4.42 -13.37
CA ARG A 60 -2.87 -5.56 -14.28
C ARG A 60 -2.38 -5.11 -15.64
N ARG A 61 -1.40 -5.81 -16.21
CA ARG A 61 -0.95 -5.54 -17.57
C ARG A 61 -2.11 -5.70 -18.54
N ASP A 62 -2.40 -4.66 -19.33
CA ASP A 62 -3.41 -4.75 -20.38
C ASP A 62 -2.74 -5.20 -21.69
N PRO A 63 -3.10 -6.38 -22.25
CA PRO A 63 -2.53 -6.84 -23.51
C PRO A 63 -2.95 -6.00 -24.73
N ASN A 64 -4.02 -5.20 -24.61
CA ASN A 64 -4.56 -4.38 -25.69
C ASN A 64 -4.00 -2.95 -25.71
N MET A 65 -3.24 -2.55 -24.68
CA MET A 65 -2.56 -1.25 -24.61
C MET A 65 -1.05 -1.47 -24.55
N GLU A 66 -0.32 -0.98 -25.56
CA GLU A 66 1.13 -1.13 -25.61
C GLU A 66 1.79 -0.40 -24.43
N GLY A 67 2.39 -1.16 -23.50
CA GLY A 67 2.95 -0.64 -22.26
C GLY A 67 1.90 -0.14 -21.25
N GLY A 68 0.61 -0.38 -21.51
CA GLY A 68 -0.51 0.02 -20.68
C GLY A 68 -0.80 -0.93 -19.53
N VAL A 69 -1.47 -0.39 -18.52
CA VAL A 69 -1.86 -1.08 -17.30
C VAL A 69 -3.33 -0.74 -17.00
N ASP A 70 -4.14 -1.75 -16.73
CA ASP A 70 -5.48 -1.60 -16.18
C ASP A 70 -5.35 -1.39 -14.67
N VAL A 71 -5.77 -0.21 -14.22
CA VAL A 71 -5.74 0.20 -12.81
C VAL A 71 -7.14 0.25 -12.19
N THR A 72 -8.16 -0.27 -12.87
CA THR A 72 -9.54 -0.20 -12.39
C THR A 72 -9.69 -0.84 -11.01
N LEU A 73 -9.13 -2.03 -10.84
CA LEU A 73 -9.13 -2.77 -9.57
C LEU A 73 -8.36 -2.01 -8.48
N LEU A 74 -7.16 -1.50 -8.81
CA LEU A 74 -6.34 -0.72 -7.90
C LEU A 74 -7.06 0.56 -7.43
N ALA A 75 -7.65 1.31 -8.35
CA ALA A 75 -8.38 2.54 -8.06
C ALA A 75 -9.61 2.29 -7.17
N GLU A 76 -10.32 1.18 -7.41
CA GLU A 76 -11.43 0.78 -6.55
C GLU A 76 -10.96 0.42 -5.13
N ALA A 77 -9.89 -0.36 -5.00
CA ALA A 77 -9.31 -0.70 -3.70
C ALA A 77 -8.86 0.54 -2.92
N VAL A 78 -8.17 1.49 -3.58
CA VAL A 78 -7.79 2.77 -2.98
C VAL A 78 -9.03 3.54 -2.50
N GLY A 79 -10.10 3.58 -3.30
CA GLY A 79 -11.35 4.23 -2.94
C GLY A 79 -12.06 3.59 -1.73
N ARG A 80 -11.98 2.26 -1.59
CA ARG A 80 -12.56 1.53 -0.44
C ARG A 80 -11.79 1.82 0.86
N ILE A 81 -10.47 1.90 0.78
CA ILE A 81 -9.60 2.21 1.92
C ILE A 81 -9.73 3.67 2.36
N GLY A 82 -9.76 4.60 1.40
CA GLY A 82 -9.95 6.03 1.68
C GLY A 82 -8.90 6.60 2.63
N ASP A 83 -9.35 7.28 3.69
CA ASP A 83 -8.50 7.92 4.70
C ASP A 83 -8.14 7.00 5.88
N LEU A 84 -8.51 5.71 5.82
CA LEU A 84 -8.36 4.80 6.95
C LEU A 84 -6.91 4.33 7.16
N ALA A 85 -6.10 4.26 6.09
CA ALA A 85 -4.71 3.84 6.11
C ALA A 85 -3.95 4.37 4.89
N GLU A 86 -2.62 4.38 4.96
CA GLU A 86 -1.78 4.60 3.76
C GLU A 86 -1.92 3.42 2.80
N THR A 87 -1.89 3.69 1.50
CA THR A 87 -1.98 2.65 0.47
C THR A 87 -0.68 2.53 -0.30
N GLU A 88 -0.29 1.32 -0.64
CA GLU A 88 0.89 1.03 -1.46
C GLU A 88 0.52 0.10 -2.62
N ALA A 89 0.83 0.49 -3.85
CA ALA A 89 0.76 -0.41 -4.98
C ALA A 89 2.06 -1.22 -5.12
N SER A 90 1.93 -2.55 -5.26
CA SER A 90 3.03 -3.46 -5.52
C SER A 90 2.74 -4.36 -6.72
N GLY A 91 3.78 -5.00 -7.24
CA GLY A 91 3.69 -5.98 -8.32
C GLY A 91 3.91 -5.41 -9.71
N ASN A 92 4.88 -5.96 -10.44
CA ASN A 92 5.12 -5.73 -11.87
C ASN A 92 5.16 -4.26 -12.34
N VAL A 93 5.61 -3.34 -11.47
CA VAL A 93 5.70 -1.91 -11.79
C VAL A 93 6.86 -1.66 -12.76
N THR A 94 6.60 -0.88 -13.81
CA THR A 94 7.57 -0.48 -14.82
C THR A 94 7.58 1.03 -14.97
N LEU A 95 8.59 1.58 -15.67
CA LEU A 95 8.65 3.01 -15.95
C LEU A 95 7.45 3.51 -16.78
N SER A 96 6.86 2.66 -17.62
CA SER A 96 5.67 3.01 -18.41
C SER A 96 4.38 2.97 -17.58
N SER A 97 4.28 2.06 -16.60
CA SER A 97 3.06 1.90 -15.78
C SER A 97 3.02 2.81 -14.54
N ILE A 98 4.17 3.19 -13.99
CA ILE A 98 4.26 3.90 -12.70
C ILE A 98 3.44 5.19 -12.65
N ARG A 99 3.36 5.95 -13.75
CA ARG A 99 2.57 7.19 -13.81
C ARG A 99 1.07 6.90 -13.68
N THR A 100 0.58 5.88 -14.38
CA THR A 100 -0.84 5.49 -14.35
C THR A 100 -1.20 4.92 -12.99
N ILE A 101 -0.31 4.12 -12.40
CA ILE A 101 -0.45 3.59 -11.04
C ILE A 101 -0.52 4.73 -10.03
N ALA A 102 0.41 5.69 -10.07
CA ALA A 102 0.40 6.82 -9.14
C ALA A 102 -0.86 7.70 -9.26
N ALA A 103 -1.44 7.79 -10.46
CA ALA A 103 -2.65 8.57 -10.71
C ALA A 103 -3.90 8.00 -10.02
N THR A 104 -3.88 6.76 -9.51
CA THR A 104 -5.01 6.19 -8.74
C THR A 104 -5.16 6.78 -7.34
N GLY A 105 -4.15 7.50 -6.85
CA GLY A 105 -4.16 8.08 -5.50
C GLY A 105 -3.49 7.21 -4.44
N VAL A 106 -2.74 6.17 -4.82
CA VAL A 106 -1.88 5.43 -3.89
C VAL A 106 -0.87 6.35 -3.21
N THR A 107 -0.57 6.09 -1.93
CA THR A 107 0.43 6.87 -1.17
C THR A 107 1.85 6.48 -1.55
N TYR A 108 2.09 5.18 -1.77
CA TYR A 108 3.39 4.63 -2.14
C TYR A 108 3.28 3.70 -3.36
N VAL A 109 4.40 3.51 -4.05
CA VAL A 109 4.55 2.49 -5.10
C VAL A 109 5.87 1.77 -4.84
N SER A 110 5.83 0.47 -4.57
CA SER A 110 7.03 -0.36 -4.46
C SER A 110 7.45 -0.89 -5.82
N VAL A 111 8.76 -0.80 -6.09
CA VAL A 111 9.34 -1.20 -7.38
C VAL A 111 10.50 -2.15 -7.14
N GLY A 112 10.23 -3.45 -7.18
CA GLY A 112 11.26 -4.49 -6.96
C GLY A 112 12.43 -4.42 -7.95
N ALA A 113 12.17 -3.98 -9.18
CA ALA A 113 13.20 -3.86 -10.22
C ALA A 113 14.38 -2.95 -9.82
N LEU A 114 14.17 -2.01 -8.87
CA LEU A 114 15.22 -1.11 -8.37
C LEU A 114 16.30 -1.81 -7.55
N THR A 115 16.08 -3.04 -7.08
CA THR A 115 17.05 -3.75 -6.24
C THR A 115 17.53 -5.06 -6.85
N HIS A 116 16.67 -5.79 -7.59
CA HIS A 116 17.04 -7.09 -8.16
C HIS A 116 17.38 -7.05 -9.65
N SER A 117 17.15 -5.93 -10.35
CA SER A 117 17.34 -5.82 -11.80
C SER A 117 17.93 -4.46 -12.21
N VAL A 118 19.01 -4.06 -11.55
CA VAL A 118 19.69 -2.78 -11.80
C VAL A 118 20.69 -2.88 -12.95
N THR A 119 20.75 -1.83 -13.77
CA THR A 119 21.90 -1.60 -14.66
C THR A 119 22.98 -0.88 -13.86
N ALA A 120 24.14 -1.52 -13.71
CA ALA A 120 25.26 -0.92 -13.01
C ALA A 120 25.75 0.35 -13.74
N LEU A 121 26.05 1.40 -12.98
CA LEU A 121 26.64 2.61 -13.53
C LEU A 121 28.10 2.32 -13.94
N ASP A 122 28.46 2.73 -15.15
CA ASP A 122 29.84 2.62 -15.63
C ASP A 122 30.70 3.72 -14.98
N ILE A 123 31.53 3.33 -14.02
CA ILE A 123 32.38 4.24 -13.23
C ILE A 123 33.83 3.85 -13.47
N SER A 124 34.65 4.82 -13.89
CA SER A 124 36.10 4.67 -14.02
C SER A 124 36.85 5.71 -13.19
N LEU A 125 38.01 5.32 -12.66
CA LEU A 125 38.92 6.19 -11.92
C LEU A 125 40.16 6.44 -12.78
N ASN A 126 40.35 7.70 -13.20
CA ASN A 126 41.54 8.12 -13.93
C ASN A 126 42.50 8.84 -12.98
N ILE A 127 43.73 8.33 -12.85
CA ILE A 127 44.75 8.87 -11.93
C ILE A 127 45.92 9.38 -12.77
N GLU A 128 46.25 10.67 -12.63
CA GLU A 128 47.49 11.25 -13.17
C GLU A 128 48.59 11.21 -12.09
N THR A 129 49.66 10.47 -12.36
CA THR A 129 50.86 10.45 -11.52
C THR A 129 51.86 11.51 -11.99
N LYS A 130 52.37 12.33 -11.07
CA LYS A 130 53.48 13.26 -11.30
C LYS A 130 54.83 12.56 -11.39
#